data_AF-A0A2E1L3W3-F1
#
_entry.id   AF-A0A2E1L3W3-F1
#
_cell.length_a   1.000
_cell.length_b   1.000
_cell.length_c   1.000
_cell.angle_alpha   90.00
_cell.angle_beta   90.00
_cell.angle_gamma   90.00
#
_symmetry.space_group_name_H-M   'P 1'
#
loop_
_entity.id
_entity.type
_entity.pdbx_description
1 polymer ?
#
loop_
_entity_poly.entity_id
_entity_poly.type
_entity_poly.pdbx_seq_one_letter_code
_entity_poly.pdbx_strand_id
1 'polypeptide(L)'
;MVIVVAALIIDGYRPKWKDYFNTVKWTTFLVVLMIFINNLLGSNYMFTQNKPPGVTFTKLMPEWPYYFLIMLLIGLISYTLMMVVKFIPKKSK
;
A
#
# COMPACT_ATOMS: atom_id res chain seq x y z
N MET A 1 -8.07 6.62 -2.13
CA MET A 1 -7.66 5.28 -2.62
C MET A 1 -8.85 4.43 -3.04
N VAL A 2 -9.87 4.23 -2.18
CA VAL A 2 -11.08 3.44 -2.52
C VAL A 2 -11.79 3.94 -3.78
N ILE A 3 -11.92 5.26 -3.96
CA ILE A 3 -12.56 5.85 -5.15
C ILE A 3 -11.79 5.53 -6.44
N VAL A 4 -10.45 5.64 -6.43
CA VAL A 4 -9.61 5.33 -7.59
C VAL A 4 -9.67 3.85 -7.93
N VAL A 5 -9.60 2.98 -6.92
CA VAL A 5 -9.75 1.53 -7.11
C VAL A 5 -11.14 1.21 -7.67
N ALA A 6 -12.20 1.81 -7.13
CA ALA A 6 -13.55 1.64 -7.64
C ALA A 6 -13.69 2.11 -9.10
N ALA A 7 -13.14 3.27 -9.45
CA ALA A 7 -13.14 3.80 -10.82
C ALA A 7 -12.43 2.85 -11.80
N LEU A 8 -11.23 2.36 -11.47
CA LEU A 8 -10.50 1.38 -12.29
C LEU A 8 -11.32 0.10 -12.51
N ILE A 9 -12.00 -0.38 -11.48
CA ILE A 9 -12.85 -1.57 -11.57
C ILE A 9 -14.06 -1.31 -12.48
N ILE A 10 -14.69 -0.13 -12.36
CA ILE A 10 -15.83 0.31 -13.20
C ILE A 10 -15.40 0.41 -14.67
N ASP A 11 -14.20 0.94 -14.93
CA ASP A 11 -13.60 1.03 -16.27
C ASP A 11 -13.17 -0.34 -16.83
N GLY A 12 -13.37 -1.42 -16.07
CA GLY A 12 -13.13 -2.79 -16.51
C GLY A 12 -11.68 -3.25 -16.38
N TYR A 13 -10.83 -2.49 -15.66
CA TYR A 13 -9.47 -2.94 -15.35
C TYR A 13 -9.52 -4.21 -14.49
N ARG A 14 -8.80 -5.24 -14.92
CA ARG A 14 -8.62 -6.50 -14.16
C ARG A 14 -7.14 -6.66 -13.83
N PRO A 15 -6.77 -6.72 -12.54
CA PRO A 15 -5.38 -6.84 -12.15
C PRO A 15 -4.81 -8.20 -12.54
N LYS A 16 -3.54 -8.21 -12.97
CA LYS A 16 -2.79 -9.43 -13.33
C LYS A 16 -1.83 -9.79 -12.21
N TRP A 17 -1.56 -11.07 -12.04
CA TRP A 17 -0.57 -11.57 -11.07
C TRP A 17 0.83 -10.99 -11.30
N LYS A 18 1.22 -10.78 -12.57
CA LYS A 18 2.48 -10.11 -12.91
C LYS A 18 2.56 -8.70 -12.33
N ASP A 19 1.48 -7.93 -12.47
CA ASP A 19 1.39 -6.58 -11.92
C ASP A 19 1.42 -6.63 -10.38
N TYR A 20 0.76 -7.65 -9.80
CA TYR A 20 0.77 -7.87 -8.36
C TYR A 20 2.18 -7.96 -7.77
N PHE A 21 2.98 -8.91 -8.28
CA PHE A 21 4.33 -9.12 -7.81
C PHE A 21 5.26 -7.95 -8.16
N ASN A 22 5.07 -7.32 -9.31
CA ASN A 22 5.84 -6.14 -9.69
C ASN A 22 5.60 -4.96 -8.73
N THR A 23 4.34 -4.68 -8.39
CA THR A 23 4.01 -3.61 -7.44
C THR A 23 4.62 -3.89 -6.08
N VAL A 24 4.46 -5.11 -5.53
CA VAL A 24 5.08 -5.48 -4.25
C VAL A 24 6.60 -5.29 -4.32
N LYS A 25 7.26 -5.80 -5.36
CA LYS A 25 8.72 -5.68 -5.54
C LYS A 25 9.18 -4.22 -5.56
N TRP A 26 8.57 -3.38 -6.40
CA TRP A 26 8.98 -1.99 -6.56
C TRP A 26 8.66 -1.14 -5.33
N THR A 27 7.52 -1.38 -4.68
CA THR A 27 7.18 -0.69 -3.42
C THR A 27 8.12 -1.08 -2.30
N THR A 28 8.46 -2.36 -2.15
CA THR A 28 9.44 -2.80 -1.15
C THR A 28 10.82 -2.18 -1.42
N PHE A 29 11.27 -2.15 -2.68
CA PHE A 29 12.52 -1.50 -3.05
C PHE A 29 12.51 0.00 -2.68
N LEU A 30 11.43 0.71 -3.01
CA LEU A 30 11.28 2.14 -2.67
C LEU A 30 11.28 2.36 -1.15
N VAL A 31 10.58 1.52 -0.39
CA VAL A 31 10.56 1.60 1.09
C VAL A 31 11.95 1.42 1.68
N VAL A 32 12.70 0.42 1.23
CA VAL A 32 14.08 0.19 1.69
C VAL A 32 14.97 1.39 1.37
N LEU A 33 14.85 1.94 0.15
CA LEU A 33 15.57 3.14 -0.26
C LEU A 33 15.21 4.34 0.63
N MET A 34 13.93 4.54 0.95
CA MET A 34 13.48 5.64 1.79
C MET A 34 13.92 5.49 3.25
N ILE A 35 13.97 4.27 3.79
CA ILE A 35 14.53 4.03 5.13
C ILE A 35 15.99 4.52 5.17
N PHE A 36 16.78 4.18 4.15
CA PHE A 36 18.17 4.63 4.05
C PHE A 36 18.30 6.15 3.93
N ILE A 37 17.54 6.77 3.04
CA ILE A 37 17.53 8.24 2.85
C ILE A 37 17.11 8.96 4.14
N ASN A 38 16.06 8.47 4.80
CA ASN A 38 15.56 9.05 6.05
C ASN A 38 16.62 8.99 7.17
N ASN A 39 17.34 7.87 7.27
CA ASN A 39 18.43 7.73 8.24
C ASN A 39 19.59 8.69 7.93
N LEU A 40 19.90 8.92 6.65
CA LEU A 40 20.98 9.81 6.22
C LEU A 40 20.65 11.29 6.43
N LEU A 41 19.41 11.69 6.13
CA LEU A 41 18.98 13.09 6.13
C LEU A 41 18.26 13.51 7.43
N GLY A 42 18.03 12.58 8.36
CA GLY A 42 17.21 12.83 9.55
C GLY A 42 15.76 13.17 9.22
N SER A 43 15.26 12.72 8.06
CA SER A 43 13.92 13.01 7.55
C SER A 43 12.95 11.85 7.80
N ASN A 44 11.67 12.01 7.40
CA ASN A 44 10.63 11.00 7.62
C ASN A 44 9.70 10.85 6.40
N TYR A 45 10.30 10.68 5.22
CA TYR A 45 9.56 10.36 4.00
C TYR A 45 8.85 9.02 4.12
N MET A 46 7.65 8.92 3.54
CA MET A 46 6.77 7.74 3.64
C MET A 46 6.47 7.29 5.07
N PHE A 47 6.76 8.12 6.08
CA PHE A 47 6.57 7.80 7.50
C PHE A 47 7.26 6.51 7.93
N THR A 48 8.45 6.21 7.39
CA THR A 48 9.18 4.96 7.71
C THR A 48 9.87 4.99 9.06
N GLN A 49 10.09 6.17 9.66
CA GLN A 49 10.80 6.33 10.93
C GLN A 49 9.84 6.69 12.07
N ASN A 50 8.91 7.62 11.81
CA ASN A 50 7.96 8.10 12.80
C ASN A 50 6.55 8.16 12.23
N LYS A 51 5.56 8.03 13.12
CA LYS A 51 4.15 8.16 12.77
C LYS A 51 3.86 9.55 12.18
N PRO A 52 2.92 9.65 11.22
CA PRO A 52 2.49 10.94 10.69
C PRO A 52 1.95 11.85 11.81
N PRO A 53 2.28 13.15 11.81
CA PRO A 53 1.76 14.10 12.79
C PRO A 53 0.23 14.28 12.63
N GLY A 54 -0.44 14.71 13.70
CA GLY A 54 -1.89 14.98 13.69
C GLY A 54 -2.75 13.86 14.29
N VAL A 55 -4.07 13.93 14.11
CA VAL A 55 -5.01 12.91 14.59
C VAL A 55 -5.18 11.84 13.51
N THR A 56 -4.30 10.85 13.56
CA THR A 56 -4.23 9.75 12.58
C THR A 56 -4.52 8.41 13.25
N PHE A 57 -5.00 7.43 12.48
CA PHE A 57 -5.26 6.08 12.96
C PHE A 57 -4.00 5.40 13.52
N THR A 58 -2.81 5.81 13.04
CA THR A 58 -1.51 5.32 13.52
C THR A 58 -1.22 5.67 14.97
N LYS A 59 -1.94 6.63 15.59
CA LYS A 59 -1.82 6.91 17.03
C LYS A 59 -2.20 5.72 17.91
N LEU A 60 -3.16 4.91 17.46
CA LEU A 60 -3.63 3.72 18.16
C LEU A 60 -2.70 2.51 17.96
N MET A 61 -1.77 2.60 17.01
CA MET A 61 -0.82 1.52 16.73
C MET A 61 0.38 1.58 17.68
N PRO A 62 1.14 0.48 17.87
CA PRO A 62 2.35 0.48 18.70
C PRO A 62 3.46 1.37 18.10
N GLU A 63 4.60 1.47 18.78
CA GLU A 63 5.73 2.26 18.30
C GLU A 63 6.45 1.61 17.09
N TRP A 64 7.42 2.33 16.54
CA TRP A 64 8.28 1.82 15.48
C TRP A 64 9.01 0.55 15.96
N PRO A 65 9.14 -0.51 15.13
CA PRO A 65 8.75 -0.63 13.72
C PRO A 65 7.33 -1.19 13.50
N TYR A 66 6.59 -1.50 14.56
CA TYR A 66 5.33 -2.25 14.47
C TYR A 66 4.23 -1.51 13.72
N TYR A 67 4.01 -0.21 13.97
CA TYR A 67 3.00 0.54 13.19
C TYR A 67 3.34 0.52 11.69
N PHE A 68 4.63 0.59 11.35
CA PHE A 68 5.07 0.62 9.97
C PHE A 68 4.80 -0.72 9.29
N LEU A 69 5.09 -1.83 9.97
CA LEU A 69 4.75 -3.18 9.50
C LEU A 69 3.24 -3.35 9.32
N ILE A 70 2.42 -2.85 10.26
CA ILE A 70 0.96 -2.86 10.15
C ILE A 70 0.50 -2.07 8.92
N MET A 71 1.08 -0.89 8.67
CA MET A 71 0.76 -0.08 7.48
C MET A 71 1.12 -0.80 6.16
N LEU A 72 2.26 -1.49 6.10
CA LEU A 72 2.63 -2.32 4.95
C LEU A 72 1.64 -3.47 4.74
N LEU A 73 1.23 -4.14 5.83
CA LEU A 73 0.23 -5.21 5.80
C LEU A 73 -1.12 -4.72 5.30
N ILE A 74 -1.60 -3.56 5.78
CA ILE A 74 -2.84 -2.95 5.30
C ILE A 74 -2.75 -2.67 3.79
N GLY A 75 -1.62 -2.13 3.32
CA GLY A 75 -1.38 -1.91 1.90
C GLY A 75 -1.45 -3.22 1.09
N LEU A 76 -0.74 -4.26 1.54
CA LEU A 76 -0.72 -5.57 0.90
C LEU A 76 -2.10 -6.24 0.88
N ILE A 77 -2.84 -6.18 1.99
CA ILE A 77 -4.21 -6.70 2.09
C ILE A 77 -5.12 -5.95 1.11
N SER A 78 -5.04 -4.62 1.07
CA SER A 78 -5.87 -3.81 0.16
C SER A 78 -5.68 -4.19 -1.31
N TYR A 79 -4.43 -4.44 -1.70
CA TYR A 79 -4.12 -4.83 -3.07
C TYR A 79 -4.47 -6.30 -3.36
N THR A 80 -4.33 -7.18 -2.36
CA THR A 80 -4.78 -8.57 -2.46
C THR A 80 -6.31 -8.65 -2.58
N LEU A 81 -7.05 -7.79 -1.88
CA LEU A 81 -8.51 -7.66 -2.04
C LEU A 81 -8.87 -7.18 -3.45
N MET A 82 -8.08 -6.27 -4.05
CA MET A 82 -8.27 -5.87 -5.44
C MET A 82 -8.15 -7.05 -6.41
N MET A 83 -7.32 -8.05 -6.13
CA MET A 83 -7.23 -9.26 -6.95
C MET A 83 -8.51 -10.10 -6.95
N VAL A 84 -9.36 -10.01 -5.91
CA VAL A 84 -10.66 -10.69 -5.85
C VAL A 84 -11.57 -10.27 -7.02
N VAL A 85 -11.43 -9.01 -7.47
CA VAL A 85 -12.18 -8.46 -8.60
C VAL A 85 -11.96 -9.26 -9.89
N LYS A 86 -10.82 -9.94 -10.02
CA LYS A 86 -10.56 -10.84 -11.16
C LYS A 86 -11.60 -11.97 -11.28
N PHE A 87 -12.17 -12.42 -10.16
CA PHE A 87 -13.12 -13.53 -10.11
C PHE A 87 -14.57 -13.10 -10.30
N ILE A 88 -14.86 -11.80 -10.33
CA ILE A 88 -16.21 -11.30 -10.58
C ILE A 88 -16.54 -11.52 -12.07
N PRO A 89 -17.54 -12.35 -12.42
CA PRO A 89 -17.88 -12.63 -13.80
C PRO A 89 -18.28 -11.34 -14.52
N LYS A 90 -17.76 -11.17 -15.74
CA LYS A 90 -18.16 -10.06 -16.60
C LYS A 90 -19.61 -10.31 -17.02
N LYS A 91 -20.52 -9.41 -16.68
CA LYS A 91 -21.86 -9.43 -17.29
C LYS A 91 -21.66 -9.28 -18.81
N SER A 92 -22.02 -10.29 -19.59
CA SER A 92 -22.12 -10.12 -21.04
C SER A 92 -23.14 -9.03 -21.28
N LYS A 93 -22.77 -7.99 -22.02
CA LYS A 93 -23.77 -7.22 -22.76
C LYS A 93 -24.29 -8.09 -23.89
#